data_AF-A0ABD2R620-F1
#
_entry.id   AF-A0ABD2R620-F1
#
_cell.length_a   1.000
_cell.length_b   1.000
_cell.length_c   1.000
_cell.angle_alpha   90.00
_cell.angle_beta   90.00
_cell.angle_gamma   90.00
#
_symmetry.space_group_name_H-M   'P 1'
#
loop_
_entity.id
_entity.type
_entity.pdbx_description
1 polymer ?
#
loop_
_entity_poly.entity_id
_entity_poly.type
_entity_poly.pdbx_seq_one_letter_code
_entity_poly.pdbx_strand_id
1 'polypeptide(L)'
;MAKMAADPFSVRTEATCSSSPLNLRSSKTATFRIRAHNNQHTDDKNRFYKELGTFALKRKIEDLVLRAEMLAPTALEFEEARRLKQEEIIREYDLWHDVAKSNEDLVQLAESAKAVDALKDLRYKAEEAKLITELAGMDSINYDFLKQAYTACVSVNKTLDKYEMSKLLREPYDMEGACVTIESGNEGIYSKIWAEKLTRMYIKWAEKQGHKARIVEKQDSESGGIKYVMIELEFKSAYGYLSGERGIHCMNGSSEGWSCCDRCYSSFS
;
A
#
# COMPACT_ATOMS: atom_id res chain seq x y z
N MET A 1 3.36 48.86 56.07
CA MET A 1 4.82 48.87 56.36
C MET A 1 5.52 48.85 55.00
N ALA A 2 5.99 49.98 54.45
CA ALA A 2 7.25 50.66 54.79
C ALA A 2 8.44 49.68 54.69
N LYS A 3 9.53 49.87 53.94
CA LYS A 3 10.19 51.09 53.42
C LYS A 3 11.41 50.69 52.55
N MET A 4 11.72 51.52 51.55
CA MET A 4 13.07 52.08 51.16
C MET A 4 14.18 51.10 50.67
N ALA A 5 15.08 51.44 49.74
CA ALA A 5 15.64 52.69 49.17
C ALA A 5 16.18 52.40 47.73
N ALA A 6 16.03 53.23 46.68
CA ALA A 6 16.63 54.56 46.37
C ALA A 6 18.18 54.50 46.22
N ASP A 7 18.76 54.52 45.00
CA ASP A 7 19.14 55.66 44.10
C ASP A 7 20.62 56.11 44.33
N PRO A 8 21.32 57.03 43.59
CA PRO A 8 21.02 57.79 42.33
C PRO A 8 22.25 58.14 41.39
N PHE A 9 21.98 59.03 40.39
CA PHE A 9 22.85 60.04 39.69
C PHE A 9 23.64 59.60 38.43
N SER A 10 23.78 60.38 37.33
CA SER A 10 23.69 61.84 37.05
C SER A 10 23.59 62.04 35.49
N VAL A 11 22.65 62.79 34.85
CA VAL A 11 22.46 64.25 34.65
C VAL A 11 23.07 64.86 33.36
N ARG A 12 22.19 65.59 32.61
CA ARG A 12 22.39 66.73 31.66
C ARG A 12 22.93 66.42 30.24
N THR A 13 22.51 67.10 29.15
CA THR A 13 21.88 68.43 28.97
C THR A 13 21.19 68.55 27.59
N GLU A 14 20.23 69.46 27.51
CA GLU A 14 19.49 69.92 26.32
C GLU A 14 20.35 70.73 25.32
N ALA A 15 19.91 70.80 24.06
CA ALA A 15 20.05 71.98 23.22
C ALA A 15 18.95 72.03 22.14
N THR A 16 18.26 73.16 22.10
CA THR A 16 17.12 73.53 21.25
C THR A 16 17.54 74.22 19.93
N CYS A 17 16.54 74.38 19.04
CA CYS A 17 16.34 75.44 18.04
C CYS A 17 16.64 75.20 16.53
N SER A 18 15.53 75.03 15.80
CA SER A 18 14.98 75.90 14.73
C SER A 18 15.58 76.00 13.31
N SER A 19 14.61 76.11 12.37
CA SER A 19 14.58 76.78 11.05
C SER A 19 15.18 76.10 9.80
N SER A 20 14.28 75.48 9.02
CA SER A 20 13.88 75.72 7.59
C SER A 20 14.96 75.98 6.48
N PRO A 21 14.64 75.82 5.17
CA PRO A 21 15.40 74.94 4.28
C PRO A 21 16.10 75.66 3.11
N LEU A 22 17.13 75.06 2.52
CA LEU A 22 17.60 75.47 1.19
C LEU A 22 18.02 74.26 0.34
N ASN A 23 17.41 74.18 -0.83
CA ASN A 23 17.79 73.35 -1.96
C ASN A 23 19.15 73.81 -2.51
N LEU A 24 20.08 72.91 -2.80
CA LEU A 24 20.98 73.06 -3.94
C LEU A 24 21.47 71.70 -4.46
N ARG A 25 21.57 71.65 -5.78
CA ARG A 25 21.72 70.50 -6.67
C ARG A 25 23.17 70.00 -6.73
N SER A 26 23.34 68.73 -7.13
CA SER A 26 24.51 68.12 -7.79
C SER A 26 25.65 67.53 -6.94
N SER A 27 25.75 66.19 -6.88
CA SER A 27 26.64 65.43 -7.77
C SER A 27 26.27 63.94 -7.78
N LYS A 28 26.48 63.29 -8.93
CA LYS A 28 26.10 61.89 -9.21
C LYS A 28 27.06 60.93 -8.51
N THR A 29 26.57 60.11 -7.59
CA THR A 29 27.18 58.81 -7.26
C THR A 29 26.21 57.71 -7.67
N ALA A 30 26.53 57.03 -8.75
CA ALA A 30 25.82 55.83 -9.19
C ALA A 30 26.15 54.69 -8.22
N THR A 31 25.35 54.52 -7.18
CA THR A 31 25.31 53.25 -6.44
C THR A 31 24.76 52.17 -7.37
N PHE A 32 25.65 51.37 -7.94
CA PHE A 32 25.31 50.08 -8.50
C PHE A 32 24.75 49.20 -7.39
N ARG A 33 23.42 49.08 -7.32
CA ARG A 33 22.78 47.96 -6.63
C ARG A 33 23.10 46.71 -7.43
N ILE A 34 24.06 45.91 -6.97
CA ILE A 34 24.19 44.51 -7.41
C ILE A 34 22.92 43.81 -6.94
N ARG A 35 21.98 43.62 -7.87
CA ARG A 35 20.82 42.77 -7.67
C ARG A 35 21.38 41.35 -7.54
N ALA A 36 21.26 40.73 -6.37
CA ALA A 36 21.59 39.33 -6.18
C ALA A 36 20.70 38.48 -7.09
N HIS A 37 21.15 38.22 -8.32
CA HIS A 37 20.63 37.14 -9.13
C HIS A 37 21.28 35.86 -8.63
N ASN A 38 20.65 35.20 -7.67
CA ASN A 38 20.91 33.78 -7.46
C ASN A 38 19.67 33.10 -6.88
N ASN A 39 18.79 32.64 -7.78
CA ASN A 39 17.77 31.62 -7.45
C ASN A 39 17.24 30.83 -8.66
N GLN A 40 17.72 31.08 -9.88
CA GLN A 40 17.25 30.37 -11.08
C GLN A 40 17.82 28.94 -11.21
N HIS A 41 19.05 28.70 -10.75
CA HIS A 41 19.70 27.39 -10.92
C HIS A 41 19.07 26.27 -10.04
N THR A 42 18.63 26.61 -8.83
CA THR A 42 17.99 25.64 -7.92
C THR A 42 16.58 25.28 -8.38
N ASP A 43 15.88 26.20 -9.04
CA ASP A 43 14.52 25.99 -9.55
C ASP A 43 14.53 25.11 -10.82
N ASP A 44 15.51 25.29 -11.72
CA ASP A 44 15.69 24.44 -12.90
C ASP A 44 16.03 22.98 -12.55
N LYS A 45 16.88 22.77 -11.54
CA LYS A 45 17.15 21.40 -11.04
C LYS A 45 15.88 20.78 -10.46
N ASN A 46 15.11 21.52 -9.68
CA ASN A 46 13.87 21.04 -9.09
C ASN A 46 12.79 20.74 -10.15
N ARG A 47 12.73 21.54 -11.22
CA ARG A 47 11.90 21.30 -12.40
C ARG A 47 12.33 20.01 -13.13
N PHE A 48 13.61 19.83 -13.36
CA PHE A 48 14.16 18.63 -14.01
C PHE A 48 13.90 17.35 -13.20
N TYR A 49 14.10 17.36 -11.88
CA TYR A 49 13.76 16.20 -11.04
C TYR A 49 12.26 15.93 -10.95
N LYS A 50 11.43 16.98 -11.01
CA LYS A 50 9.97 16.85 -11.14
C LYS A 50 9.60 16.24 -12.49
N GLU A 51 10.19 16.68 -13.59
CA GLU A 51 9.97 16.15 -14.95
C GLU A 51 10.43 14.68 -15.10
N LEU A 52 11.56 14.31 -14.49
CA LEU A 52 12.00 12.91 -14.43
C LEU A 52 11.03 12.05 -13.58
N GLY A 53 10.56 12.61 -12.46
CA GLY A 53 9.57 11.96 -11.59
C GLY A 53 8.20 11.78 -12.25
N THR A 54 7.73 12.76 -13.02
CA THR A 54 6.46 12.67 -13.76
C THR A 54 6.52 11.62 -14.85
N PHE A 55 7.62 11.51 -15.59
CA PHE A 55 7.77 10.49 -16.63
C PHE A 55 7.72 9.07 -16.04
N ALA A 56 8.44 8.81 -14.96
CA ALA A 56 8.41 7.52 -14.28
C ALA A 56 7.03 7.18 -13.71
N LEU A 57 6.31 8.18 -13.20
CA LEU A 57 4.96 8.02 -12.66
C LEU A 57 3.94 7.76 -13.77
N LYS A 58 4.02 8.51 -14.87
CA LYS A 58 3.20 8.33 -16.07
C LYS A 58 3.34 6.93 -16.63
N ARG A 59 4.58 6.45 -16.82
CA ARG A 59 4.81 5.08 -17.29
C ARG A 59 4.17 4.02 -16.39
N LYS A 60 4.31 4.18 -15.07
CA LYS A 60 3.65 3.27 -14.11
C LYS A 60 2.13 3.32 -14.20
N ILE A 61 1.54 4.50 -14.41
CA ILE A 61 0.09 4.62 -14.60
C ILE A 61 -0.32 3.92 -15.89
N GLU A 62 0.37 4.16 -17.00
CA GLU A 62 0.13 3.52 -18.29
C GLU A 62 0.21 1.99 -18.19
N ASP A 63 1.25 1.45 -17.55
CA ASP A 63 1.41 0.00 -17.33
C ASP A 63 0.22 -0.61 -16.55
N LEU A 64 -0.25 0.09 -15.49
CA LEU A 64 -1.36 -0.36 -14.65
C LEU A 64 -2.71 -0.25 -15.37
N VAL A 65 -2.92 0.83 -16.13
CA VAL A 65 -4.12 1.02 -16.96
C VAL A 65 -4.18 -0.04 -18.05
N LEU A 66 -3.07 -0.30 -18.74
CA LEU A 66 -2.99 -1.34 -19.78
C LEU A 66 -3.39 -2.71 -19.23
N ARG A 67 -2.87 -3.09 -18.06
CA ARG A 67 -3.25 -4.34 -17.40
C ARG A 67 -4.76 -4.39 -17.12
N ALA A 68 -5.34 -3.30 -16.63
CA ALA A 68 -6.78 -3.23 -16.36
C ALA A 68 -7.61 -3.32 -17.65
N GLU A 69 -7.22 -2.63 -18.73
CA GLU A 69 -7.89 -2.68 -20.03
C GLU A 69 -7.85 -4.08 -20.65
N MET A 70 -6.76 -4.82 -20.48
CA MET A 70 -6.63 -6.18 -21.01
C MET A 70 -7.47 -7.21 -20.26
N LEU A 71 -7.59 -7.10 -18.94
CA LEU A 71 -8.15 -8.14 -18.09
C LEU A 71 -9.59 -7.87 -17.64
N ALA A 72 -9.92 -6.61 -17.35
CA ALA A 72 -11.22 -6.25 -16.77
C ALA A 72 -12.41 -6.53 -17.71
N PRO A 73 -12.35 -6.32 -19.04
CA PRO A 73 -13.47 -6.63 -19.94
C PRO A 73 -13.81 -8.12 -19.95
N THR A 74 -12.81 -8.97 -20.16
CA THR A 74 -12.98 -10.44 -20.17
C THR A 74 -13.49 -10.95 -18.82
N ALA A 75 -12.98 -10.40 -17.72
CA ALA A 75 -13.45 -10.71 -16.37
C ALA A 75 -14.93 -10.30 -16.18
N LEU A 76 -15.30 -9.11 -16.66
CA LEU A 76 -16.66 -8.59 -16.54
C LEU A 76 -17.66 -9.43 -17.34
N GLU A 77 -17.34 -9.77 -18.58
CA GLU A 77 -18.17 -10.64 -19.42
C GLU A 77 -18.43 -11.99 -18.74
N PHE A 78 -17.40 -12.59 -18.13
CA PHE A 78 -17.54 -13.85 -17.42
C PHE A 78 -18.47 -13.76 -16.21
N GLU A 79 -18.34 -12.71 -15.40
CA GLU A 79 -19.19 -12.52 -14.22
C GLU A 79 -20.62 -12.12 -14.58
N GLU A 80 -20.82 -11.34 -15.65
CA GLU A 80 -22.15 -11.01 -16.15
C GLU A 80 -22.86 -12.26 -16.69
N ALA A 81 -22.16 -13.11 -17.44
CA ALA A 81 -22.71 -14.39 -17.89
C ALA A 81 -23.07 -15.31 -16.70
N ARG A 82 -22.22 -15.38 -15.67
CA ARG A 82 -22.50 -16.11 -14.44
C ARG A 82 -23.76 -15.57 -13.73
N ARG A 83 -23.86 -14.24 -13.58
CA ARG A 83 -25.01 -13.59 -12.95
C ARG A 83 -26.31 -13.88 -13.71
N LEU A 84 -26.29 -13.78 -15.04
CA LEU A 84 -27.46 -14.09 -15.88
C LEU A 84 -27.93 -15.53 -15.73
N LYS A 85 -27.00 -16.50 -15.69
CA LYS A 85 -27.35 -17.91 -15.46
C LYS A 85 -28.02 -18.11 -14.10
N GLN A 86 -27.55 -17.43 -13.06
CA GLN A 86 -28.14 -17.52 -11.73
C GLN A 86 -29.54 -16.87 -11.69
N GLU A 87 -29.73 -15.74 -12.38
CA GLU A 87 -31.05 -15.11 -12.52
C GLU A 87 -32.04 -16.02 -13.27
N GLU A 88 -31.59 -16.76 -14.28
CA GLU A 88 -32.41 -17.74 -15.01
C GLU A 88 -32.89 -18.87 -14.10
N ILE A 89 -31.97 -19.46 -13.30
CA ILE A 89 -32.31 -20.50 -12.31
C ILE A 89 -33.37 -19.99 -11.32
N ILE A 90 -33.18 -18.77 -10.79
CA ILE A 90 -34.11 -18.17 -9.82
C ILE A 90 -35.48 -17.86 -10.45
N ARG A 91 -35.53 -17.58 -11.76
CA ARG A 91 -36.80 -17.35 -12.47
C ARG A 91 -37.57 -18.64 -12.71
N GLU A 92 -36.88 -19.74 -13.00
CA GLU A 92 -37.50 -21.04 -13.28
C GLU A 92 -37.86 -21.83 -12.03
N TYR A 93 -37.13 -21.61 -10.92
CA TYR A 93 -37.27 -22.37 -9.68
C TYR A 93 -38.24 -21.70 -8.68
N ASP A 94 -39.12 -22.51 -8.09
CA ASP A 94 -39.99 -22.07 -7.01
C ASP A 94 -39.23 -22.11 -5.66
N LEU A 95 -38.76 -20.93 -5.24
CA LEU A 95 -37.92 -20.71 -4.05
C LEU A 95 -38.52 -21.25 -2.73
N TRP A 96 -39.81 -21.54 -2.71
CA TRP A 96 -40.51 -22.04 -1.53
C TRP A 96 -40.41 -23.55 -1.34
N HIS A 97 -39.94 -24.31 -2.34
CA HIS A 97 -39.82 -25.77 -2.25
C HIS A 97 -38.63 -26.22 -1.38
N ASP A 98 -37.48 -25.53 -1.48
CA ASP A 98 -36.29 -25.80 -0.67
C ASP A 98 -35.65 -24.47 -0.24
N VAL A 99 -35.94 -24.08 0.99
CA VAL A 99 -35.46 -22.82 1.57
C VAL A 99 -33.92 -22.82 1.71
N ALA A 100 -33.31 -23.98 1.95
CA ALA A 100 -31.85 -24.07 2.11
C ALA A 100 -31.13 -23.80 0.80
N LYS A 101 -31.55 -24.47 -0.29
CA LYS A 101 -30.99 -24.22 -1.63
C LYS A 101 -31.29 -22.83 -2.14
N SER A 102 -32.49 -22.32 -1.90
CA SER A 102 -32.87 -20.97 -2.30
C SER A 102 -32.00 -19.90 -1.65
N ASN A 103 -31.66 -20.06 -0.37
CA ASN A 103 -30.74 -19.15 0.31
C ASN A 103 -29.33 -19.22 -0.29
N GLU A 104 -28.84 -20.42 -0.63
CA GLU A 104 -27.54 -20.60 -1.30
C GLU A 104 -27.52 -19.91 -2.66
N ASP A 105 -28.56 -20.12 -3.48
CA ASP A 105 -28.68 -19.52 -4.81
C ASP A 105 -28.77 -17.98 -4.77
N LEU A 106 -29.48 -17.43 -3.79
CA LEU A 106 -29.55 -15.99 -3.55
C LEU A 106 -28.20 -15.41 -3.09
N VAL A 107 -27.46 -16.14 -2.26
CA VAL A 107 -26.10 -15.74 -1.86
C VAL A 107 -25.17 -15.73 -3.07
N GLN A 108 -25.21 -16.75 -3.92
CA GLN A 108 -24.40 -16.80 -5.14
C GLN A 108 -24.76 -15.67 -6.12
N LEU A 109 -26.05 -15.35 -6.26
CA LEU A 109 -26.49 -14.20 -7.07
C LEU A 109 -25.92 -12.88 -6.49
N ALA A 110 -26.02 -12.69 -5.18
CA ALA A 110 -25.50 -11.49 -4.53
C ALA A 110 -23.96 -11.38 -4.65
N GLU A 111 -23.23 -12.49 -4.58
CA GLU A 111 -21.78 -12.52 -4.78
C GLU A 111 -21.39 -12.18 -6.22
N SER A 112 -22.08 -12.75 -7.22
CA SER A 112 -21.82 -12.44 -8.63
C SER A 112 -22.16 -10.98 -8.98
N ALA A 113 -23.26 -10.44 -8.43
CA ALA A 113 -23.61 -9.02 -8.60
C ALA A 113 -22.52 -8.09 -8.02
N LYS A 114 -22.05 -8.36 -6.81
CA LYS A 114 -20.94 -7.60 -6.19
C LYS A 114 -19.66 -7.66 -7.02
N ALA A 115 -19.35 -8.80 -7.63
CA ALA A 115 -18.18 -8.93 -8.50
C ALA A 115 -18.33 -8.09 -9.78
N VAL A 116 -19.50 -8.10 -10.41
CA VAL A 116 -19.82 -7.27 -11.58
C VAL A 116 -19.68 -5.77 -11.23
N ASP A 117 -20.25 -5.33 -10.12
CA ASP A 117 -20.17 -3.93 -9.68
C ASP A 117 -18.72 -3.51 -9.42
N ALA A 118 -17.94 -4.34 -8.73
CA ALA A 118 -16.53 -4.08 -8.46
C ALA A 118 -15.69 -3.98 -9.75
N LEU A 119 -15.98 -4.80 -10.76
CA LEU A 119 -15.31 -4.76 -12.06
C LEU A 119 -15.72 -3.52 -12.89
N LYS A 120 -16.97 -3.09 -12.81
CA LYS A 120 -17.44 -1.83 -13.43
C LYS A 120 -16.75 -0.62 -12.81
N ASP A 121 -16.69 -0.56 -11.48
CA ASP A 121 -15.98 0.49 -10.75
C ASP A 121 -14.48 0.52 -11.09
N LEU A 122 -13.88 -0.67 -11.24
CA LEU A 122 -12.47 -0.82 -11.61
C LEU A 122 -12.21 -0.23 -12.99
N ARG A 123 -13.05 -0.55 -13.98
CA ARG A 123 -12.97 -0.01 -15.34
C ARG A 123 -13.12 1.51 -15.35
N TYR A 124 -14.11 2.04 -14.64
CA TYR A 124 -14.33 3.48 -14.53
C TYR A 124 -13.08 4.21 -13.99
N LYS A 125 -12.47 3.69 -12.92
CA LYS A 125 -11.25 4.27 -12.34
C LYS A 125 -10.04 4.16 -13.26
N ALA A 126 -9.94 3.08 -14.05
CA ALA A 126 -8.87 2.92 -15.03
C ALA A 126 -9.01 3.94 -16.18
N GLU A 127 -10.23 4.13 -16.69
CA GLU A 127 -10.55 5.13 -17.71
C GLU A 127 -10.30 6.56 -17.20
N GLU A 128 -10.69 6.87 -15.97
CA GLU A 128 -10.40 8.16 -15.32
C GLU A 128 -8.89 8.43 -15.23
N ALA A 129 -8.10 7.45 -14.76
CA ALA A 129 -6.65 7.60 -14.65
C ALA A 129 -5.96 7.77 -16.02
N LYS A 130 -6.49 7.13 -17.06
CA LYS A 130 -6.04 7.32 -18.44
C LYS A 130 -6.26 8.76 -18.91
N LEU A 131 -7.48 9.28 -18.72
CA LEU A 131 -7.83 10.66 -19.10
C LEU A 131 -6.94 11.68 -18.37
N ILE A 132 -6.68 11.49 -17.06
CA ILE A 132 -5.78 12.36 -16.30
C ILE A 132 -4.37 12.34 -16.91
N THR A 133 -3.90 11.18 -17.35
CA THR A 133 -2.56 11.01 -17.95
C THR A 133 -2.45 11.65 -19.33
N GLU A 134 -3.49 11.55 -20.15
CA GLU A 134 -3.59 12.19 -21.47
C GLU A 134 -3.59 13.71 -21.33
N LEU A 135 -4.42 14.25 -20.42
CA LEU A 135 -4.50 15.68 -20.14
C LEU A 135 -3.20 16.23 -19.54
N ALA A 136 -2.50 15.44 -18.71
CA ALA A 136 -1.17 15.80 -18.21
C ALA A 136 -0.10 15.87 -19.31
N GLY A 137 -0.26 15.13 -20.41
CA GLY A 137 0.62 15.24 -21.58
C GLY A 137 0.44 16.52 -22.39
N MET A 138 -0.68 17.24 -22.21
CA MET A 138 -1.01 18.48 -22.92
C MET A 138 -0.60 19.74 -22.13
N ASP A 139 0.32 19.60 -21.16
CA ASP A 139 0.76 20.65 -20.22
C ASP A 139 -0.39 21.35 -19.45
N SER A 140 -1.56 20.71 -19.39
CA SER A 140 -2.77 21.27 -18.79
C SER A 140 -2.97 20.88 -17.31
N ILE A 141 -2.11 20.01 -16.76
CA ILE A 141 -2.29 19.42 -15.44
C ILE A 141 -1.00 19.40 -14.60
N ASN A 142 -1.18 19.61 -13.29
CA ASN A 142 -0.14 19.69 -12.27
C ASN A 142 0.28 18.30 -11.71
N TYR A 143 1.50 18.18 -11.15
CA TYR A 143 2.05 16.94 -10.57
C TYR A 143 1.10 16.24 -9.57
N ASP A 144 0.31 17.02 -8.83
CA ASP A 144 -0.62 16.51 -7.83
C ASP A 144 -1.75 15.65 -8.41
N PHE A 145 -2.21 15.95 -9.63
CA PHE A 145 -3.24 15.14 -10.30
C PHE A 145 -2.66 13.81 -10.79
N LEU A 146 -1.41 13.80 -11.29
CA LEU A 146 -0.73 12.55 -11.63
C LEU A 146 -0.56 11.66 -10.41
N LYS A 147 -0.28 12.25 -9.24
CA LYS A 147 -0.23 11.50 -7.97
C LYS A 147 -1.59 10.92 -7.58
N GLN A 148 -2.68 11.67 -7.81
CA GLN A 148 -4.04 11.16 -7.59
C GLN A 148 -4.36 10.00 -8.53
N ALA A 149 -4.10 10.15 -9.84
CA ALA A 149 -4.26 9.08 -10.82
C ALA A 149 -3.43 7.84 -10.47
N TYR A 150 -2.17 8.00 -10.06
CA TYR A 150 -1.34 6.90 -9.59
C TYR A 150 -1.97 6.18 -8.39
N THR A 151 -2.47 6.92 -7.41
CA THR A 151 -3.11 6.33 -6.23
C THR A 151 -4.37 5.56 -6.61
N ALA A 152 -5.17 6.10 -7.54
CA ALA A 152 -6.33 5.41 -8.11
C ALA A 152 -5.91 4.12 -8.84
N CYS A 153 -4.90 4.15 -9.71
CA CYS A 153 -4.37 2.96 -10.39
C CYS A 153 -3.84 1.90 -9.42
N VAL A 154 -3.15 2.30 -8.35
CA VAL A 154 -2.69 1.36 -7.31
C VAL A 154 -3.89 0.69 -6.63
N SER A 155 -4.98 1.42 -6.40
CA SER A 155 -6.21 0.83 -5.83
C SER A 155 -6.91 -0.11 -6.81
N VAL A 156 -6.94 0.24 -8.09
CA VAL A 156 -7.46 -0.58 -9.20
C VAL A 156 -6.69 -1.88 -9.29
N ASN A 157 -5.36 -1.81 -9.34
CA ASN A 157 -4.52 -3.00 -9.44
C ASN A 157 -4.69 -3.92 -8.23
N LYS A 158 -4.74 -3.39 -7.01
CA LYS A 158 -5.03 -4.19 -5.82
C LYS A 158 -6.39 -4.90 -5.89
N THR A 159 -7.39 -4.26 -6.48
CA THR A 159 -8.73 -4.85 -6.65
C THR A 159 -8.70 -5.93 -7.72
N LEU A 160 -7.97 -5.69 -8.82
CA LEU A 160 -7.73 -6.68 -9.87
C LEU A 160 -7.00 -7.91 -9.35
N ASP A 161 -5.91 -7.71 -8.59
CA ASP A 161 -5.12 -8.79 -7.99
C ASP A 161 -6.00 -9.66 -7.06
N LYS A 162 -6.89 -9.03 -6.29
CA LYS A 162 -7.86 -9.75 -5.44
C LYS A 162 -8.87 -10.56 -6.25
N TYR A 163 -9.35 -9.99 -7.35
CA TYR A 163 -10.26 -10.68 -8.25
C TYR A 163 -9.58 -11.87 -8.94
N GLU A 164 -8.38 -11.68 -9.47
CA GLU A 164 -7.61 -12.79 -10.07
C GLU A 164 -7.34 -13.89 -9.04
N MET A 165 -6.97 -13.51 -7.82
CA MET A 165 -6.76 -14.46 -6.75
C MET A 165 -8.04 -15.26 -6.43
N SER A 166 -9.20 -14.60 -6.33
CA SER A 166 -10.46 -15.31 -6.10
C SER A 166 -10.85 -16.25 -7.26
N LYS A 167 -10.31 -16.04 -8.46
CA LYS A 167 -10.47 -16.97 -9.58
C LYS A 167 -9.48 -18.12 -9.57
N LEU A 168 -8.31 -17.97 -8.95
CA LEU A 168 -7.35 -19.05 -8.75
C LEU A 168 -7.80 -19.98 -7.62
N LEU A 169 -8.40 -19.42 -6.58
CA LEU A 169 -8.95 -20.14 -5.43
C LEU A 169 -10.27 -20.85 -5.79
N ARG A 170 -10.21 -22.13 -6.14
CA ARG A 170 -11.36 -22.95 -6.56
C ARG A 170 -11.44 -24.30 -5.86
N GLU A 171 -10.45 -24.64 -5.05
CA GLU A 171 -10.45 -25.89 -4.31
C GLU A 171 -11.48 -25.81 -3.16
N PRO A 172 -12.06 -26.95 -2.75
CA PRO A 172 -13.13 -26.98 -1.76
C PRO A 172 -12.76 -26.36 -0.42
N TYR A 173 -11.48 -26.40 -0.04
CA TYR A 173 -10.98 -25.86 1.23
C TYR A 173 -10.37 -24.47 1.08
N ASP A 174 -10.32 -23.90 -0.13
CA ASP A 174 -9.67 -22.60 -0.38
C ASP A 174 -10.37 -21.45 0.31
N MET A 175 -11.62 -21.62 0.75
CA MET A 175 -12.40 -20.61 1.45
C MET A 175 -12.26 -20.68 2.97
N GLU A 176 -11.68 -21.77 3.48
CA GLU A 176 -11.56 -22.05 4.90
C GLU A 176 -10.38 -21.32 5.56
N GLY A 177 -10.37 -21.35 6.89
CA GLY A 177 -9.21 -20.98 7.69
C GLY A 177 -8.02 -21.90 7.44
N ALA A 178 -6.85 -21.55 7.97
CA ALA A 178 -5.64 -22.37 7.81
C ALA A 178 -4.97 -22.65 9.15
N CYS A 179 -4.49 -23.88 9.31
CA CYS A 179 -3.53 -24.24 10.34
C CYS A 179 -2.14 -24.40 9.69
N VAL A 180 -1.20 -23.56 10.12
CA VAL A 180 0.18 -23.55 9.67
C VAL A 180 1.04 -24.24 10.73
N THR A 181 1.68 -25.33 10.35
CA THR A 181 2.67 -26.00 11.21
C THR A 181 4.06 -25.73 10.66
N ILE A 182 4.97 -25.27 11.52
CA ILE A 182 6.36 -25.00 11.17
C ILE A 182 7.26 -25.85 12.06
N GLU A 183 8.09 -26.67 11.42
CA GLU A 183 9.02 -27.57 12.11
C GLU A 183 10.46 -27.28 11.67
N SER A 184 11.38 -27.22 12.64
CA SER A 184 12.81 -27.14 12.34
C SER A 184 13.29 -28.48 11.79
N GLY A 185 13.79 -28.49 10.55
CA GLY A 185 14.13 -29.75 9.86
C GLY A 185 15.39 -30.45 10.37
N ASN A 186 16.31 -29.71 10.99
CA ASN A 186 17.55 -30.24 11.56
C ASN A 186 17.69 -29.80 13.02
N GLU A 187 18.48 -30.54 13.81
CA GLU A 187 18.73 -30.22 15.22
C GLU A 187 19.62 -28.98 15.46
N GLY A 188 20.18 -28.41 14.39
CA GLY A 188 21.02 -27.22 14.44
C GLY A 188 20.31 -25.97 14.98
N ILE A 189 21.02 -25.17 15.76
CA ILE A 189 20.52 -23.91 16.32
C ILE A 189 20.03 -22.92 15.25
N TYR A 190 20.71 -22.88 14.09
CA TYR A 190 20.35 -21.98 12.98
C TYR A 190 19.02 -22.35 12.34
N SER A 191 18.73 -23.64 12.16
CA SER A 191 17.43 -24.13 11.70
C SER A 191 16.29 -23.75 12.67
N LYS A 192 16.54 -23.78 13.98
CA LYS A 192 15.57 -23.34 15.02
C LYS A 192 15.34 -21.82 15.01
N ILE A 193 16.40 -21.04 14.82
CA ILE A 193 16.29 -19.58 14.67
C ILE A 193 15.58 -19.22 13.35
N TRP A 194 15.78 -20.01 12.29
CA TRP A 194 15.06 -19.85 11.02
C TRP A 194 13.57 -20.13 11.18
N ALA A 195 13.19 -21.20 11.88
CA ALA A 195 11.80 -21.49 12.22
C ALA A 195 11.15 -20.32 12.98
N GLU A 196 11.86 -19.69 13.92
CA GLU A 196 11.40 -18.50 14.63
C GLU A 196 11.17 -17.30 13.67
N LYS A 197 12.08 -17.09 12.72
CA LYS A 197 11.94 -16.03 11.70
C LYS A 197 10.72 -16.28 10.80
N LEU A 198 10.49 -17.51 10.36
CA LEU A 198 9.32 -17.90 9.56
C LEU A 198 8.03 -17.73 10.34
N THR A 199 8.00 -18.13 11.62
CA THR A 199 6.87 -17.92 12.52
C THR A 199 6.47 -16.44 12.54
N ARG A 200 7.44 -15.55 12.75
CA ARG A 200 7.21 -14.09 12.75
C ARG A 200 6.76 -13.57 11.39
N MET A 201 7.24 -14.17 10.29
CA MET A 201 6.82 -13.80 8.94
C MET A 201 5.32 -14.06 8.75
N TYR A 202 4.83 -15.25 9.08
CA TYR A 202 3.42 -15.60 8.91
C TYR A 202 2.49 -14.79 9.84
N ILE A 203 2.91 -14.52 11.07
CA ILE A 203 2.16 -13.63 11.98
C ILE A 203 2.04 -12.22 11.38
N LYS A 204 3.15 -11.64 10.91
CA LYS A 204 3.14 -10.31 10.26
C LYS A 204 2.35 -10.29 8.96
N TRP A 205 2.38 -11.38 8.20
CA TRP A 205 1.58 -11.51 6.99
C TRP A 205 0.09 -11.47 7.32
N ALA A 206 -0.37 -12.20 8.34
CA ALA A 206 -1.75 -12.17 8.81
C ALA A 206 -2.16 -10.75 9.26
N GLU A 207 -1.31 -10.08 10.05
CA GLU A 207 -1.54 -8.68 10.48
C GLU A 207 -1.66 -7.72 9.28
N LYS A 208 -0.83 -7.91 8.24
CA LYS A 208 -0.88 -7.10 7.01
C LYS A 208 -2.16 -7.32 6.21
N GLN A 209 -2.75 -8.51 6.28
CA GLN A 209 -4.08 -8.77 5.71
C GLN A 209 -5.21 -8.20 6.58
N GLY A 210 -4.91 -7.69 7.77
CA GLY A 210 -5.90 -7.16 8.72
C GLY A 210 -6.50 -8.23 9.63
N HIS A 211 -5.87 -9.39 9.74
CA HIS A 211 -6.34 -10.53 10.53
C HIS A 211 -5.38 -10.86 11.68
N LYS A 212 -5.89 -11.55 12.70
CA LYS A 212 -5.09 -12.00 13.85
C LYS A 212 -4.64 -13.44 13.63
N ALA A 213 -3.37 -13.72 13.91
CA ALA A 213 -2.83 -15.08 14.00
C ALA A 213 -2.83 -15.56 15.45
N ARG A 214 -3.32 -16.78 15.69
CA ARG A 214 -3.31 -17.44 17.01
C ARG A 214 -2.21 -18.48 17.04
N ILE A 215 -1.33 -18.44 18.04
CA ILE A 215 -0.38 -19.54 18.28
C ILE A 215 -1.11 -20.57 19.14
N VAL A 216 -1.29 -21.78 18.60
CA VAL A 216 -1.97 -22.90 19.26
C VAL A 216 -0.99 -23.66 20.14
N GLU A 217 0.16 -23.98 19.57
CA GLU A 217 1.23 -24.73 20.23
C GLU A 217 2.57 -24.14 19.84
N LYS A 218 3.50 -24.09 20.80
CA LYS A 218 4.86 -23.61 20.57
C LYS A 218 5.82 -24.39 21.43
N GLN A 219 6.80 -25.01 20.79
CA GLN A 219 7.92 -25.69 21.45
C GLN A 219 9.21 -24.90 21.23
N ASP A 220 9.64 -24.22 22.28
CA ASP A 220 10.92 -23.53 22.32
C ASP A 220 12.07 -24.52 22.51
N SER A 221 13.24 -24.19 21.98
CA SER A 221 14.45 -25.00 22.15
C SER A 221 15.38 -24.44 23.23
N GLU A 222 16.08 -25.33 23.94
CA GLU A 222 17.02 -24.94 25.02
C GLU A 222 18.16 -24.04 24.54
N SER A 223 18.62 -24.26 23.30
CA SER A 223 19.67 -23.49 22.64
C SER A 223 19.20 -22.15 22.06
N GLY A 224 17.90 -21.85 22.10
CA GLY A 224 17.29 -20.70 21.44
C GLY A 224 16.72 -20.99 20.05
N GLY A 225 15.65 -20.28 19.69
CA GLY A 225 14.82 -20.56 18.52
C GLY A 225 13.70 -21.57 18.80
N ILE A 226 12.93 -21.91 17.77
CA ILE A 226 11.72 -22.73 17.87
C ILE A 226 11.96 -24.10 17.21
N LYS A 227 11.57 -25.18 17.89
CA LYS A 227 11.59 -26.54 17.32
C LYS A 227 10.31 -26.81 16.52
N TYR A 228 9.18 -26.39 17.08
CA TYR A 228 7.85 -26.62 16.54
C TYR A 228 6.94 -25.45 16.88
N VAL A 229 6.11 -25.02 15.94
CA VAL A 229 4.99 -24.11 16.23
C VAL A 229 3.80 -24.45 15.35
N MET A 230 2.62 -24.32 15.93
CA MET A 230 1.34 -24.40 15.24
C MET A 230 0.64 -23.03 15.34
N ILE A 231 0.30 -22.47 14.19
CA ILE A 231 -0.35 -21.17 14.05
C ILE A 231 -1.70 -21.38 13.36
N GLU A 232 -2.75 -20.83 13.92
CA GLU A 232 -4.10 -20.90 13.39
C GLU A 232 -4.56 -19.52 12.90
N LEU A 233 -5.15 -19.53 11.71
CA LEU A 233 -5.59 -18.36 10.96
C LEU A 233 -7.08 -18.51 10.63
N GLU A 234 -7.92 -17.87 11.44
CA GLU A 234 -9.38 -17.93 11.35
C GLU A 234 -9.91 -16.78 10.46
N PHE A 235 -9.61 -16.78 9.17
CA PHE A 235 -10.20 -15.83 8.23
C PHE A 235 -10.46 -16.43 6.85
N LYS A 236 -11.40 -15.82 6.11
CA LYS A 236 -11.86 -16.29 4.81
C LYS A 236 -10.69 -16.40 3.83
N SER A 237 -10.60 -17.57 3.22
CA SER A 237 -9.59 -17.92 2.23
C SER A 237 -8.14 -18.05 2.70
N ALA A 238 -7.89 -18.14 4.01
CA ALA A 238 -6.54 -18.27 4.54
C ALA A 238 -5.81 -19.51 3.98
N TYR A 239 -6.51 -20.65 3.85
CA TYR A 239 -5.92 -21.88 3.31
C TYR A 239 -5.50 -21.71 1.86
N GLY A 240 -6.39 -21.15 1.02
CA GLY A 240 -6.10 -20.93 -0.40
C GLY A 240 -4.89 -20.02 -0.64
N TYR A 241 -4.69 -18.99 0.19
CA TYR A 241 -3.51 -18.14 0.11
C TYR A 241 -2.20 -18.87 0.47
N LEU A 242 -2.26 -19.85 1.36
CA LEU A 242 -1.10 -20.50 1.97
C LEU A 242 -0.80 -21.89 1.40
N SER A 243 -1.74 -22.49 0.66
CA SER A 243 -1.58 -23.81 0.06
C SER A 243 -0.33 -23.90 -0.83
N GLY A 244 -0.02 -22.81 -1.56
CA GLY A 244 1.19 -22.68 -2.38
C GLY A 244 2.50 -22.52 -1.59
N GLU A 245 2.44 -22.20 -0.29
CA GLU A 245 3.62 -22.05 0.57
C GLU A 245 4.07 -23.37 1.19
N ARG A 246 3.31 -24.46 0.98
CA ARG A 246 3.61 -25.78 1.53
C ARG A 246 4.94 -26.30 1.00
N GLY A 247 5.83 -26.64 1.92
CA GLY A 247 7.09 -27.28 1.55
C GLY A 247 8.25 -26.90 2.44
N ILE A 248 9.45 -27.09 1.89
CA ILE A 248 10.71 -26.85 2.57
C ILE A 248 11.19 -25.43 2.26
N HIS A 249 11.31 -24.62 3.30
CA HIS A 249 11.86 -23.28 3.23
C HIS A 249 13.34 -23.32 3.62
N CYS A 250 14.21 -22.97 2.68
CA CYS A 250 15.66 -22.96 2.88
C CYS A 250 16.16 -21.52 3.03
N MET A 251 17.02 -21.26 4.02
CA MET A 251 17.73 -19.98 4.15
C MET A 251 19.23 -20.19 3.92
N ASN A 252 19.76 -19.54 2.88
CA ASN A 252 21.19 -19.54 2.56
C ASN A 252 21.77 -18.15 2.83
N GLY A 253 22.80 -18.06 3.67
CA GLY A 253 23.46 -16.81 4.03
C GLY A 253 24.98 -16.93 3.96
N SER A 254 25.66 -15.81 3.72
CA SER A 254 27.13 -15.73 3.64
C SER A 254 27.84 -15.54 4.99
N SER A 255 27.11 -15.57 6.11
CA SER A 255 27.67 -15.38 7.45
C SER A 255 28.20 -16.67 8.06
N GLU A 256 29.37 -16.60 8.71
CA GLU A 256 29.99 -17.71 9.45
C GLU A 256 28.98 -18.39 10.39
N GLY A 257 28.74 -19.68 10.15
CA GLY A 257 27.85 -20.53 10.95
C GLY A 257 26.61 -21.07 10.22
N TRP A 258 26.19 -20.44 9.13
CA TRP A 258 25.02 -20.88 8.35
C TRP A 258 25.49 -21.92 7.33
N SER A 259 25.21 -23.19 7.60
CA SER A 259 25.41 -24.26 6.63
C SER A 259 24.43 -24.09 5.46
N CYS A 260 24.80 -24.54 4.27
CA CYS A 260 24.03 -24.49 3.01
C CYS A 260 22.66 -25.23 3.05
N CYS A 261 22.19 -25.64 4.23
CA CYS A 261 21.11 -26.61 4.42
C CYS A 261 20.23 -26.33 5.65
N ASP A 262 20.06 -25.09 6.11
CA ASP A 262 19.06 -24.79 7.14
C ASP A 262 17.65 -24.86 6.53
N ARG A 263 16.93 -25.93 6.88
CA ARG A 263 15.61 -26.29 6.34
C ARG A 263 14.54 -26.16 7.40
N CYS A 264 13.41 -25.57 7.04
CA CYS A 264 12.18 -25.62 7.83
C CYS A 264 11.07 -26.25 6.99
N TYR A 265 10.32 -27.15 7.60
CA TYR A 265 9.15 -27.74 6.99
C TYR A 265 7.95 -26.87 7.36
N SER A 266 7.19 -26.46 6.35
CA SER A 266 5.89 -25.85 6.53
C SER A 266 4.83 -26.78 5.96
N SER A 267 3.83 -27.09 6.77
CA SER A 267 2.63 -27.78 6.34
C SER A 267 1.42 -26.91 6.63
N PHE A 268 0.44 -27.01 5.73
CA PHE A 268 -0.81 -26.28 5.78
C PHE A 268 -1.93 -27.30 5.72
N SER A 269 -2.87 -27.21 6.67
CA SER A 269 -4.04 -28.07 6.80
C SER A 269 -5.26 -27.29 7.22
#